data_AF-Q3ACJ2-F1
#
_entry.id   AF-Q3ACJ2-F1
#
_cell.length_a   1.000
_cell.length_b   1.000
_cell.length_c   1.000
_cell.angle_alpha   90.00
_cell.angle_beta   90.00
_cell.angle_gamma   90.00
#
_symmetry.space_group_name_H-M   'P 1'
#
loop_
_entity.id
_entity.type
_entity.pdbx_description
1 polymer ?
#
loop_
_entity_poly.entity_id
_entity_poly.type
_entity_poly.pdbx_seq_one_letter_code
_entity_poly.pdbx_strand_id
1 'polypeptide(L)'
;MSKKIKVRFLPKGRGPKHGAPVTIAYVDVKEFQEANLEIDEGLKIIAKYFNSPVAINVFDMENAFTTTSDGLCVEGAIIAFAAADRGKIHPEFGRLFCKERELKPEMFEREPHLRMGYENFPTKKLYIGPDPAQKLVPLHNVVISGRTVNNNSGTEVMDCVTMEEMLLPILGQLQIMRDEDILWGITGGHISVGIGCTIVEDYSRSQPFMKCKPGNTAHNSGPYAQTLKAKLPCIVAPKDVLAKHILDALDFGLRPAKELGCSPAVLYVAAYYGVDLNIENITPAARLELEALGIDLDKLPEITPKLSREEIIARADEIIPGVENAELIPSTAIIEKVEIVL
;
A
#
# COMPACT_ATOMS: atom_id res chain seq x y z
N MET A 1 -15.45 18.35 29.10
CA MET A 1 -14.34 17.39 28.92
C MET A 1 -13.36 18.02 27.94
N SER A 2 -12.05 17.95 28.18
CA SER A 2 -11.06 18.41 27.20
C SER A 2 -11.19 17.57 25.94
N LYS A 3 -11.20 18.22 24.77
CA LYS A 3 -11.15 17.50 23.50
C LYS A 3 -9.81 16.77 23.37
N LYS A 4 -9.83 15.62 22.71
CA LYS A 4 -8.65 14.78 22.50
C LYS A 4 -8.74 14.07 21.16
N ILE A 5 -7.58 13.72 20.60
CA ILE A 5 -7.46 12.87 19.41
C ILE A 5 -6.62 11.65 19.77
N LYS A 6 -7.04 10.47 19.31
CA LYS A 6 -6.27 9.23 19.46
C LYS A 6 -5.41 8.98 18.25
N VAL A 7 -4.14 8.69 18.50
CA VAL A 7 -3.15 8.43 17.44
C VAL A 7 -2.49 7.09 17.72
N ARG A 8 -2.45 6.23 16.71
CA ARG A 8 -1.61 5.03 16.67
C ARG A 8 -0.24 5.42 16.13
N PHE A 9 0.85 4.91 16.68
CA PHE A 9 2.17 5.19 16.12
C PHE A 9 3.18 4.05 16.27
N LEU A 10 4.04 3.92 15.27
CA LEU A 10 5.24 3.10 15.29
C LEU A 10 6.43 3.98 15.64
N PRO A 11 7.11 3.78 16.78
CA PRO A 11 8.30 4.56 17.13
C PRO A 11 9.45 4.33 16.14
N LYS A 12 10.24 5.39 15.87
CA LYS A 12 11.51 5.26 15.14
C LYS A 12 12.39 4.16 15.74
N GLY A 13 13.02 3.38 14.87
CA GLY A 13 13.92 2.27 15.23
C GLY A 13 13.21 0.97 15.60
N ARG A 14 11.87 0.96 15.71
CA ARG A 14 11.13 -0.28 15.96
C ARG A 14 10.97 -1.05 14.65
N GLY A 15 11.53 -2.25 14.57
CA GLY A 15 11.47 -3.09 13.37
C GLY A 15 12.70 -3.93 13.11
N PRO A 16 12.58 -4.90 12.19
CA PRO A 16 13.72 -5.68 11.74
C PRO A 16 14.76 -4.75 11.09
N LYS A 17 16.03 -5.18 11.12
CA LYS A 17 17.18 -4.44 10.59
C LYS A 17 17.33 -3.07 11.27
N HIS A 18 17.06 -1.96 10.57
CA HIS A 18 17.10 -0.61 11.15
C HIS A 18 15.74 -0.15 11.70
N GLY A 19 14.69 -0.96 11.50
CA GLY A 19 13.33 -0.64 11.88
C GLY A 19 12.75 0.58 11.17
N ALA A 20 11.71 1.17 11.75
CA ALA A 20 11.10 2.38 11.21
C ALA A 20 12.11 3.54 11.14
N PRO A 21 12.39 4.14 9.96
CA PRO A 21 13.42 5.17 9.82
C PRO A 21 13.05 6.50 10.51
N VAL A 22 11.75 6.73 10.67
CA VAL A 22 11.13 7.84 11.40
C VAL A 22 9.98 7.29 12.23
N THR A 23 9.43 8.09 13.16
CA THR A 23 8.14 7.73 13.77
C THR A 23 7.07 7.74 12.70
N ILE A 24 6.14 6.80 12.71
CA ILE A 24 5.00 6.77 11.78
C ILE A 24 3.71 6.85 12.59
N ALA A 25 2.91 7.87 12.36
CA ALA A 25 1.62 8.09 12.99
C ALA A 25 0.49 7.73 12.04
N TYR A 26 -0.49 6.99 12.56
CA TYR A 26 -1.72 6.60 11.89
C TYR A 26 -2.90 7.15 12.69
N VAL A 27 -3.82 7.82 12.01
CA VAL A 27 -4.98 8.46 12.65
C VAL A 27 -6.20 8.30 11.78
N ASP A 28 -7.34 8.04 12.40
CA ASP A 28 -8.64 8.05 11.72
C ASP A 28 -9.13 9.50 11.64
N VAL A 29 -9.62 9.92 10.48
CA VAL A 29 -10.22 11.25 10.27
C VAL A 29 -11.36 11.52 11.24
N LYS A 30 -12.05 10.48 11.71
CA LYS A 30 -13.09 10.58 12.74
C LYS A 30 -12.59 11.26 14.01
N GLU A 31 -11.35 11.02 14.41
CA GLU A 31 -10.75 11.65 15.59
C GLU A 31 -10.69 13.18 15.42
N PHE A 32 -10.40 13.67 14.21
CA PHE A 32 -10.43 15.11 13.90
C PHE A 32 -11.85 15.65 13.85
N GLN A 33 -12.79 14.91 13.25
CA GLN A 33 -14.19 15.29 13.16
C GLN A 33 -14.84 15.44 14.55
N GLU A 34 -14.63 14.46 15.44
CA GLU A 34 -15.12 14.49 16.83
C GLU A 34 -14.50 15.65 17.64
N ALA A 35 -13.25 15.99 17.32
CA ALA A 35 -12.58 17.16 17.87
C ALA A 35 -13.00 18.50 17.22
N ASN A 36 -13.77 18.49 16.13
CA ASN A 36 -14.07 19.65 15.29
C ASN A 36 -12.79 20.37 14.83
N LEU A 37 -11.86 19.58 14.28
CA LEU A 37 -10.61 20.03 13.68
C LEU A 37 -10.63 19.78 12.17
N GLU A 38 -10.11 20.72 11.41
CA GLU A 38 -9.72 20.45 10.03
C GLU A 38 -8.51 19.52 10.00
N ILE A 39 -8.36 18.74 8.92
CA ILE A 39 -7.23 17.79 8.79
C ILE A 39 -5.88 18.51 8.95
N ASP A 40 -5.72 19.70 8.37
CA ASP A 40 -4.50 20.51 8.48
C ASP A 40 -4.14 20.88 9.94
N GLU A 41 -5.15 21.18 10.75
CA GLU A 41 -4.98 21.49 12.17
C GLU A 41 -4.57 20.23 12.94
N GLY A 42 -5.25 19.12 12.69
CA GLY A 42 -4.91 17.81 13.26
C GLY A 42 -3.46 17.40 12.96
N LEU A 43 -3.02 17.54 11.71
CA LEU A 43 -1.63 17.28 11.30
C LEU A 43 -0.63 18.13 12.09
N LYS A 44 -0.88 19.43 12.26
CA LYS A 44 -0.01 20.34 13.03
C LYS A 44 0.05 19.96 14.51
N ILE A 45 -1.07 19.53 15.09
CA ILE A 45 -1.15 19.09 16.49
C ILE A 45 -0.32 17.82 16.69
N ILE A 46 -0.46 16.83 15.80
CA ILE A 46 0.34 15.60 15.82
C ILE A 46 1.83 15.92 15.66
N ALA A 47 2.19 16.76 14.68
CA ALA A 47 3.56 17.19 14.46
C ALA A 47 4.17 17.81 15.74
N LYS A 48 3.46 18.76 16.37
CA LYS A 48 3.89 19.44 17.60
C LYS A 48 4.02 18.47 18.78
N TYR A 49 3.12 17.50 18.90
CA TYR A 49 3.15 16.50 19.96
C TYR A 49 4.44 15.66 19.91
N PHE A 50 4.76 15.10 18.74
CA PHE A 50 5.97 14.28 18.60
C PHE A 50 7.26 15.11 18.64
N ASN A 51 7.23 16.34 18.11
CA ASN A 51 8.38 17.25 18.07
C ASN A 51 9.69 16.60 17.54
N SER A 52 9.56 15.61 16.66
CA SER A 52 10.62 14.79 16.09
C SER A 52 10.30 14.45 14.63
N PRO A 53 11.20 13.79 13.87
CA PRO A 53 10.86 13.23 12.57
C PRO A 53 9.65 12.29 12.66
N VAL A 54 8.54 12.65 12.02
CA VAL A 54 7.31 11.85 11.98
C VAL A 54 6.63 11.90 10.62
N ALA A 55 6.34 10.73 10.05
CA ALA A 55 5.44 10.57 8.91
C ALA A 55 4.01 10.37 9.46
N ILE A 56 3.02 11.07 8.90
CA ILE A 56 1.63 11.02 9.40
C ILE A 56 0.73 10.58 8.26
N ASN A 57 -0.06 9.52 8.46
CA ASN A 57 -1.06 9.03 7.52
C ASN A 57 -2.45 9.14 8.15
N VAL A 58 -3.34 9.87 7.47
CA VAL A 58 -4.73 10.07 7.89
C VAL A 58 -5.62 9.16 7.07
N PHE A 59 -6.39 8.33 7.75
CA PHE A 59 -7.29 7.35 7.15
C PHE A 59 -8.74 7.81 7.26
N ASP A 60 -9.54 7.51 6.24
CA ASP A 60 -10.98 7.36 6.40
C ASP A 60 -11.28 5.86 6.39
N MET A 61 -11.56 5.30 7.56
CA MET A 61 -11.82 3.87 7.72
C MET A 61 -13.28 3.50 7.43
N GLU A 62 -14.20 4.45 7.57
CA GLU A 62 -15.64 4.20 7.61
C GLU A 62 -16.31 4.52 6.27
N ASN A 63 -15.90 5.60 5.60
CA ASN A 63 -16.61 6.12 4.43
C ASN A 63 -15.80 6.01 3.13
N ALA A 64 -14.61 5.40 3.17
CA ALA A 64 -13.72 5.32 2.02
C ALA A 64 -13.30 3.89 1.66
N PHE A 65 -12.86 3.74 0.40
CA PHE A 65 -12.12 2.58 -0.10
C PHE A 65 -11.01 3.05 -1.05
N THR A 66 -10.06 2.16 -1.31
CA THR A 66 -8.91 2.41 -2.18
C THR A 66 -8.52 1.17 -2.98
N THR A 67 -7.47 1.27 -3.77
CA THR A 67 -6.90 0.20 -4.58
C THR A 67 -5.46 -0.11 -4.17
N THR A 68 -5.10 -1.40 -4.15
CA THR A 68 -3.69 -1.80 -4.06
C THR A 68 -2.97 -1.53 -5.40
N SER A 69 -1.64 -1.64 -5.42
CA SER A 69 -0.87 -1.48 -6.68
C SER A 69 -1.22 -2.54 -7.73
N ASP A 70 -1.76 -3.68 -7.28
CA ASP A 70 -2.26 -4.77 -8.12
C ASP A 70 -3.71 -4.57 -8.59
N GLY A 71 -4.38 -3.50 -8.17
CA GLY A 71 -5.77 -3.22 -8.52
C GLY A 71 -6.82 -3.87 -7.62
N LEU A 72 -6.43 -4.39 -6.45
CA LEU A 72 -7.39 -4.96 -5.50
C LEU A 72 -8.12 -3.83 -4.79
N CYS A 73 -9.46 -3.82 -4.84
CA CYS A 73 -10.28 -2.84 -4.12
C CYS A 73 -10.40 -3.24 -2.64
N VAL A 74 -10.09 -2.32 -1.73
CA VAL A 74 -10.05 -2.57 -0.28
C VAL A 74 -10.73 -1.46 0.50
N GLU A 75 -11.46 -1.82 1.55
CA GLU A 75 -12.14 -0.86 2.43
C GLU A 75 -11.16 -0.13 3.35
N GLY A 76 -11.36 1.19 3.51
CA GLY A 76 -10.47 2.11 4.19
C GLY A 76 -9.44 2.72 3.22
N ALA A 77 -9.17 4.01 3.37
CA ALA A 77 -8.21 4.70 2.50
C ALA A 77 -7.40 5.77 3.23
N ILE A 78 -6.18 6.02 2.75
CA ILE A 78 -5.40 7.19 3.16
C ILE A 78 -5.94 8.40 2.41
N ILE A 79 -6.46 9.38 3.14
CA ILE A 79 -7.06 10.60 2.58
C ILE A 79 -6.11 11.81 2.66
N ALA A 80 -5.09 11.75 3.52
CA ALA A 80 -4.04 12.75 3.60
C ALA A 80 -2.78 12.13 4.19
N PHE A 81 -1.62 12.66 3.80
CA PHE A 81 -0.35 12.25 4.35
C PHE A 81 0.59 13.44 4.50
N ALA A 82 1.41 13.41 5.54
CA ALA A 82 2.32 14.48 5.90
C ALA A 82 3.68 13.95 6.34
N ALA A 83 4.67 14.83 6.27
CA ALA A 83 5.96 14.71 6.91
C ALA A 83 6.13 15.88 7.88
N ALA A 84 6.68 15.62 9.05
CA ALA A 84 7.04 16.65 10.01
C ALA A 84 8.41 16.38 10.62
N ASP A 85 9.03 17.45 11.11
CA ASP A 85 10.24 17.41 11.91
C ASP A 85 10.25 18.61 12.88
N ARG A 86 10.76 18.42 14.10
CA ARG A 86 10.83 19.45 15.16
C ARG A 86 9.52 20.23 15.35
N GLY A 87 8.40 19.51 15.32
CA GLY A 87 7.08 20.10 15.56
C GLY A 87 6.52 20.90 14.39
N LYS A 88 7.15 20.82 13.20
CA LYS A 88 6.80 21.64 12.04
C LYS A 88 6.58 20.78 10.81
N ILE A 89 5.60 21.20 10.02
CA ILE A 89 5.33 20.70 8.67
C ILE A 89 5.74 21.80 7.70
N HIS A 90 6.51 21.47 6.68
CA HIS A 90 6.89 22.41 5.63
C HIS A 90 5.62 22.91 4.93
N PRO A 91 5.44 24.24 4.77
CA PRO A 91 4.19 24.80 4.26
C PRO A 91 3.83 24.30 2.86
N GLU A 92 4.84 24.17 1.98
CA GLU A 92 4.68 23.78 0.58
C GLU A 92 4.82 22.27 0.31
N PHE A 93 5.84 21.62 0.87
CA PHE A 93 6.16 20.21 0.59
C PHE A 93 5.75 19.23 1.69
N GLY A 94 5.28 19.71 2.84
CA GLY A 94 5.14 18.87 4.03
C GLY A 94 3.86 18.05 4.12
N ARG A 95 2.90 18.25 3.22
CA ARG A 95 1.62 17.54 3.23
C ARG A 95 0.93 17.54 1.88
N LEU A 96 0.14 16.50 1.63
CA LEU A 96 -0.71 16.35 0.46
C LEU A 96 -2.03 15.69 0.88
N PHE A 97 -3.09 16.01 0.15
CA PHE A 97 -4.43 15.46 0.34
C PHE A 97 -4.75 14.56 -0.86
N CYS A 98 -5.19 13.33 -0.58
CA CYS A 98 -5.66 12.43 -1.63
C CYS A 98 -6.99 12.96 -2.17
N LYS A 99 -7.15 12.91 -3.49
CA LYS A 99 -8.35 13.42 -4.15
C LYS A 99 -9.45 12.36 -4.11
N GLU A 100 -10.65 12.75 -3.68
CA GLU A 100 -11.84 11.95 -3.90
C GLU A 100 -12.07 11.81 -5.42
N ARG A 101 -12.18 10.56 -5.89
CA ARG A 101 -12.52 10.24 -7.27
C ARG A 101 -13.97 9.78 -7.32
N GLU A 102 -14.81 10.54 -8.00
CA GLU A 102 -16.16 10.11 -8.34
C GLU A 102 -16.06 8.93 -9.33
N LEU A 103 -16.57 7.76 -8.94
CA LEU A 103 -16.61 6.61 -9.83
C LEU A 103 -17.79 6.71 -10.79
N LYS A 104 -17.50 6.55 -12.09
CA LYS A 104 -18.51 6.56 -13.15
C LYS A 104 -18.36 5.33 -14.03
N PRO A 105 -19.47 4.71 -14.49
CA PRO A 105 -19.42 3.49 -15.30
C PRO A 105 -18.53 3.57 -16.54
N GLU A 106 -18.42 4.73 -17.19
CA GLU A 106 -17.54 4.95 -18.33
C GLU A 106 -16.06 4.73 -18.01
N MET A 107 -15.65 4.81 -16.74
CA MET A 107 -14.26 4.60 -16.34
C MET A 107 -13.86 3.13 -16.41
N PHE A 108 -14.81 2.20 -16.35
CA PHE A 108 -14.53 0.76 -16.27
C PHE A 108 -13.99 0.18 -17.58
N GLU A 109 -14.17 0.86 -18.70
CA GLU A 109 -13.50 0.49 -19.96
C GLU A 109 -11.97 0.64 -19.83
N ARG A 110 -11.52 1.62 -19.05
CA ARG A 110 -10.11 1.99 -18.91
C ARG A 110 -9.47 1.46 -17.63
N GLU A 111 -10.23 1.42 -16.55
CA GLU A 111 -9.83 0.99 -15.20
C GLU A 111 -10.84 -0.08 -14.70
N PRO A 112 -10.89 -1.27 -15.33
CA PRO A 112 -11.94 -2.27 -15.13
C PRO A 112 -12.02 -2.82 -13.71
N HIS A 113 -10.89 -2.86 -13.00
CA HIS A 113 -10.83 -3.28 -11.60
C HIS A 113 -11.68 -2.41 -10.67
N LEU A 114 -11.91 -1.13 -11.02
CA LEU A 114 -12.75 -0.22 -10.24
C LEU A 114 -14.23 -0.63 -10.22
N ARG A 115 -14.69 -1.46 -11.17
CA ARG A 115 -16.06 -1.99 -11.16
C ARG A 115 -16.33 -2.81 -9.89
N MET A 116 -15.35 -3.58 -9.43
CA MET A 116 -15.45 -4.33 -8.18
C MET A 116 -15.69 -3.40 -6.99
N GLY A 117 -14.95 -2.29 -6.92
CA GLY A 117 -15.13 -1.29 -5.87
C GLY A 117 -16.49 -0.59 -5.94
N TYR A 118 -16.95 -0.24 -7.15
CA TYR A 118 -18.26 0.37 -7.36
C TYR A 118 -19.42 -0.52 -6.87
N GLU A 119 -19.36 -1.82 -7.15
CA GLU A 119 -20.41 -2.77 -6.76
C GLU A 119 -20.33 -3.18 -5.29
N ASN A 120 -19.11 -3.38 -4.76
CA ASN A 120 -18.92 -3.83 -3.38
C ASN A 120 -19.03 -2.69 -2.36
N PHE A 121 -18.78 -1.44 -2.77
CA PHE A 121 -18.71 -0.28 -1.89
C PHE A 121 -19.56 0.90 -2.39
N PRO A 122 -20.86 0.71 -2.68
CA PRO A 122 -21.69 1.70 -3.39
C PRO A 122 -21.88 3.03 -2.64
N THR A 123 -21.70 3.05 -1.32
CA THR A 123 -21.84 4.25 -0.48
C THR A 123 -20.51 4.87 -0.08
N LYS A 124 -19.38 4.28 -0.47
CA LYS A 124 -18.05 4.73 -0.06
C LYS A 124 -17.38 5.53 -1.15
N LYS A 125 -16.48 6.41 -0.74
CA LYS A 125 -15.69 7.28 -1.59
C LYS A 125 -14.37 6.63 -1.98
N LEU A 126 -14.02 6.72 -3.25
CA LEU A 126 -12.73 6.25 -3.73
C LEU A 126 -11.66 7.31 -3.49
N TYR A 127 -10.61 6.94 -2.75
CA TYR A 127 -9.39 7.73 -2.63
C TYR A 127 -8.20 6.90 -3.10
N ILE A 128 -7.35 7.47 -3.96
CA ILE A 128 -6.17 6.78 -4.49
C ILE A 128 -4.94 7.66 -4.27
N GLY A 129 -4.65 8.57 -5.21
CA GLY A 129 -3.55 9.52 -5.10
C GLY A 129 -4.02 10.96 -4.86
N PRO A 130 -3.09 11.87 -4.49
CA PRO A 130 -3.31 13.31 -4.54
C PRO A 130 -3.53 13.83 -5.96
N ASP A 131 -4.24 14.95 -6.08
CA ASP A 131 -4.39 15.68 -7.35
C ASP A 131 -3.02 16.23 -7.81
N PRO A 132 -2.50 15.90 -9.00
CA PRO A 132 -1.24 16.46 -9.46
C PRO A 132 -1.27 17.96 -9.68
N ALA A 133 -2.44 18.56 -9.93
CA ALA A 133 -2.54 20.01 -9.99
C ALA A 133 -2.21 20.67 -8.63
N GLN A 134 -2.29 19.91 -7.54
CA GLN A 134 -1.96 20.35 -6.19
C GLN A 134 -0.57 19.89 -5.73
N LYS A 135 0.16 19.15 -6.57
CA LYS A 135 1.50 18.67 -6.26
C LYS A 135 2.57 19.60 -6.82
N LEU A 136 3.53 19.95 -5.98
CA LEU A 136 4.76 20.63 -6.43
C LEU A 136 5.80 19.64 -6.98
N VAL A 137 5.84 18.41 -6.46
CA VAL A 137 6.69 17.34 -6.99
C VAL A 137 5.86 16.54 -8.00
N PRO A 138 6.11 16.66 -9.32
CA PRO A 138 5.17 16.15 -10.33
C PRO A 138 5.17 14.62 -10.42
N LEU A 139 6.32 13.99 -10.24
CA LEU A 139 6.50 12.56 -10.53
C LEU A 139 6.03 11.67 -9.38
N HIS A 140 6.43 11.95 -8.14
CA HIS A 140 6.14 11.10 -6.97
C HIS A 140 5.05 11.70 -6.09
N ASN A 141 4.25 10.86 -5.45
CA ASN A 141 3.31 11.28 -4.40
C ASN A 141 4.06 11.37 -3.08
N VAL A 142 4.86 12.44 -2.95
CA VAL A 142 5.83 12.60 -1.87
C VAL A 142 5.62 13.90 -1.11
N VAL A 143 5.82 13.84 0.20
CA VAL A 143 5.90 14.98 1.11
C VAL A 143 7.16 14.92 1.94
N ILE A 144 7.78 16.08 2.16
CA ILE A 144 9.08 16.20 2.82
C ILE A 144 9.04 17.34 3.83
N SER A 145 9.57 17.11 5.02
CA SER A 145 9.78 18.15 6.03
C SER A 145 10.96 17.78 6.92
N GLY A 146 11.98 18.64 6.94
CA GLY A 146 13.23 18.35 7.64
C GLY A 146 13.82 17.02 7.15
N ARG A 147 14.02 16.09 8.08
CA ARG A 147 14.58 14.76 7.78
C ARG A 147 13.55 13.75 7.26
N THR A 148 12.26 14.02 7.42
CA THR A 148 11.20 13.05 7.13
C THR A 148 10.75 13.14 5.68
N VAL A 149 10.66 11.98 5.04
CA VAL A 149 10.02 11.79 3.74
C VAL A 149 8.89 10.77 3.91
N ASN A 150 7.70 11.13 3.44
CA ASN A 150 6.55 10.24 3.36
C ASN A 150 6.09 10.18 1.89
N ASN A 151 6.19 9.02 1.26
CA ASN A 151 6.15 8.82 -0.17
C ASN A 151 5.10 7.78 -0.58
N ASN A 152 4.77 7.75 -1.88
CA ASN A 152 3.77 6.91 -2.51
C ASN A 152 2.45 6.90 -1.73
N SER A 153 1.97 8.09 -1.38
CA SER A 153 0.73 8.31 -0.64
C SER A 153 0.69 7.58 0.71
N GLY A 154 1.76 7.65 1.50
CA GLY A 154 1.78 7.03 2.82
C GLY A 154 2.31 5.59 2.87
N THR A 155 2.75 5.02 1.74
CA THR A 155 3.15 3.61 1.66
C THR A 155 4.65 3.37 1.68
N GLU A 156 5.44 4.44 1.70
CA GLU A 156 6.89 4.39 1.83
C GLU A 156 7.34 5.53 2.72
N VAL A 157 8.18 5.26 3.71
CA VAL A 157 8.67 6.29 4.63
C VAL A 157 10.19 6.22 4.71
N MET A 158 10.83 7.37 4.80
CA MET A 158 12.28 7.47 4.72
C MET A 158 12.80 8.60 5.61
N ASP A 159 13.99 8.41 6.17
CA ASP A 159 14.81 9.48 6.75
C ASP A 159 15.85 9.92 5.70
N CYS A 160 15.68 11.11 5.14
CA CYS A 160 16.51 11.59 4.02
C CYS A 160 17.97 11.90 4.39
N VAL A 161 18.33 11.86 5.68
CA VAL A 161 19.71 12.03 6.13
C VAL A 161 20.41 10.67 6.22
N THR A 162 19.74 9.66 6.78
CA THR A 162 20.31 8.31 6.91
C THR A 162 20.13 7.46 5.65
N MET A 163 19.23 7.87 4.76
CA MET A 163 18.78 7.10 3.60
C MET A 163 18.14 5.75 3.95
N GLU A 164 17.72 5.58 5.21
CA GLU A 164 16.92 4.43 5.64
C GLU A 164 15.47 4.60 5.18
N GLU A 165 14.89 3.53 4.63
CA GLU A 165 13.54 3.49 4.06
C GLU A 165 12.78 2.25 4.57
N MET A 166 11.47 2.36 4.72
CA MET A 166 10.58 1.25 5.09
C MET A 166 9.34 1.24 4.18
N LEU A 167 8.88 0.05 3.80
CA LEU A 167 7.62 -0.13 3.07
C LEU A 167 6.44 -0.36 4.02
N LEU A 168 5.33 0.30 3.73
CA LEU A 168 4.06 0.18 4.44
C LEU A 168 2.92 -0.05 3.43
N PRO A 169 2.82 -1.22 2.77
CA PRO A 169 1.68 -1.51 1.91
C PRO A 169 0.34 -1.32 2.63
N ILE A 170 -0.66 -0.81 1.91
CA ILE A 170 -1.92 -0.32 2.51
C ILE A 170 -2.63 -1.38 3.34
N LEU A 171 -2.66 -2.63 2.90
CA LEU A 171 -3.29 -3.72 3.64
C LEU A 171 -2.67 -3.89 5.04
N GLY A 172 -1.35 -3.79 5.18
CA GLY A 172 -0.69 -3.84 6.49
C GLY A 172 -1.05 -2.65 7.38
N GLN A 173 -1.20 -1.46 6.79
CA GLN A 173 -1.66 -0.27 7.53
C GLN A 173 -3.13 -0.38 7.95
N LEU A 174 -3.99 -1.01 7.14
CA LEU A 174 -5.39 -1.26 7.49
C LEU A 174 -5.50 -2.27 8.65
N GLN A 175 -4.67 -3.32 8.69
CA GLN A 175 -4.57 -4.21 9.85
C GLN A 175 -4.19 -3.42 11.12
N ILE A 176 -3.21 -2.51 11.04
CA ILE A 176 -2.84 -1.63 12.16
C ILE A 176 -4.04 -0.79 12.63
N MET A 177 -4.78 -0.19 11.71
CA MET A 177 -5.94 0.64 12.04
C MET A 177 -7.09 -0.17 12.67
N ARG A 178 -7.18 -1.46 12.34
CA ARG A 178 -8.14 -2.42 12.92
C ARG A 178 -7.63 -3.14 14.18
N ASP A 179 -6.41 -2.86 14.60
CA ASP A 179 -5.73 -3.54 15.72
C ASP A 179 -5.62 -5.07 15.51
N GLU A 180 -5.49 -5.50 14.25
CA GLU A 180 -5.37 -6.90 13.83
C GLU A 180 -3.90 -7.34 13.67
N ASP A 181 -3.69 -8.62 13.38
CA ASP A 181 -2.36 -9.18 13.14
C ASP A 181 -1.72 -8.64 11.86
N ILE A 182 -0.40 -8.52 11.88
CA ILE A 182 0.44 -8.07 10.78
C ILE A 182 1.59 -9.04 10.55
N LEU A 183 2.11 -9.04 9.32
CA LEU A 183 3.34 -9.72 8.98
C LEU A 183 4.48 -8.69 8.94
N TRP A 184 5.45 -8.85 9.84
CA TRP A 184 6.54 -7.90 10.06
C TRP A 184 7.87 -8.52 9.65
N GLY A 185 8.58 -7.91 8.70
CA GLY A 185 9.79 -8.52 8.18
C GLY A 185 10.57 -7.63 7.22
N ILE A 186 11.30 -8.27 6.31
CA ILE A 186 12.05 -7.63 5.24
C ILE A 186 11.38 -7.96 3.92
N THR A 187 11.27 -7.01 3.01
CA THR A 187 10.58 -7.16 1.71
C THR A 187 11.01 -8.38 0.88
N GLY A 188 12.31 -8.66 0.80
CA GLY A 188 12.88 -9.68 -0.07
C GLY A 188 12.69 -9.39 -1.57
N GLY A 189 13.16 -10.31 -2.41
CA GLY A 189 13.13 -10.12 -3.87
C GLY A 189 11.72 -10.05 -4.47
N HIS A 190 10.78 -10.84 -3.93
CA HIS A 190 9.44 -10.98 -4.49
C HIS A 190 8.59 -9.72 -4.32
N ILE A 191 8.60 -9.08 -3.14
CA ILE A 191 7.92 -7.79 -2.96
C ILE A 191 8.63 -6.72 -3.78
N SER A 192 9.97 -6.76 -3.83
CA SER A 192 10.76 -5.82 -4.64
C SER A 192 10.34 -5.84 -6.11
N VAL A 193 10.09 -7.00 -6.72
CA VAL A 193 9.53 -7.05 -8.08
C VAL A 193 8.04 -6.71 -8.09
N GLY A 194 7.28 -7.26 -7.14
CA GLY A 194 5.82 -7.15 -7.10
C GLY A 194 5.31 -5.71 -7.07
N ILE A 195 5.96 -4.80 -6.34
CA ILE A 195 5.56 -3.38 -6.34
C ILE A 195 5.78 -2.68 -7.70
N GLY A 196 6.62 -3.26 -8.56
CA GLY A 196 6.82 -2.81 -9.94
C GLY A 196 5.69 -3.26 -10.86
N CYS A 197 5.07 -4.40 -10.61
CA CYS A 197 4.01 -4.97 -11.44
C CYS A 197 2.64 -4.33 -11.18
N THR A 198 2.45 -3.09 -11.62
CA THR A 198 1.26 -2.28 -11.29
C THR A 198 0.19 -2.27 -12.39
N ILE A 199 -1.01 -1.80 -12.04
CA ILE A 199 -2.13 -1.60 -12.97
C ILE A 199 -2.20 -0.18 -13.57
N VAL A 200 -3.10 0.02 -14.55
CA VAL A 200 -3.49 1.37 -15.02
C VAL A 200 -4.38 2.01 -13.96
N GLU A 201 -4.01 3.17 -13.45
CA GLU A 201 -4.97 4.07 -12.79
C GLU A 201 -4.67 5.51 -13.14
N ASP A 202 -5.73 6.31 -13.24
CA ASP A 202 -5.61 7.75 -13.29
C ASP A 202 -5.24 8.25 -11.89
N TYR A 203 -4.02 8.74 -11.73
CA TYR A 203 -3.48 9.21 -10.44
C TYR A 203 -3.48 8.14 -9.34
N SER A 204 -2.80 7.03 -9.63
CA SER A 204 -2.52 5.95 -8.68
C SER A 204 -1.75 6.43 -7.44
N ARG A 205 -1.63 5.57 -6.42
CA ARG A 205 -0.86 5.85 -5.19
C ARG A 205 0.64 6.04 -5.43
N SER A 206 1.22 5.44 -6.46
CA SER A 206 2.66 5.49 -6.74
C SER A 206 3.02 6.26 -8.02
N GLN A 207 2.07 6.42 -8.94
CA GLN A 207 2.32 7.01 -10.26
C GLN A 207 1.31 8.11 -10.63
N PRO A 208 1.79 9.16 -11.31
CA PRO A 208 0.98 10.34 -11.60
C PRO A 208 0.15 10.21 -12.87
N PHE A 209 0.30 9.20 -13.73
CA PHE A 209 -0.51 9.06 -14.95
C PHE A 209 -0.63 7.59 -15.33
N MET A 210 -1.54 7.28 -16.27
CA MET A 210 -1.75 5.98 -16.92
C MET A 210 -0.53 5.48 -17.71
N LYS A 211 0.61 5.29 -17.03
CA LYS A 211 1.90 4.91 -17.60
C LYS A 211 2.10 3.40 -17.62
N CYS A 212 1.44 2.68 -16.72
CA CYS A 212 1.47 1.23 -16.65
C CYS A 212 0.13 0.65 -17.11
N LYS A 213 0.17 -0.58 -17.62
CA LYS A 213 -0.97 -1.44 -17.90
C LYS A 213 -0.82 -2.74 -17.12
N PRO A 214 -1.91 -3.47 -16.82
CA PRO A 214 -1.83 -4.87 -16.45
C PRO A 214 -0.82 -5.61 -17.34
N GLY A 215 0.10 -6.35 -16.71
CA GLY A 215 1.20 -7.04 -17.42
C GLY A 215 2.49 -6.22 -17.59
N ASN A 216 2.52 -4.94 -17.20
CA ASN A 216 3.73 -4.12 -17.19
C ASN A 216 4.51 -4.23 -15.87
N THR A 217 5.77 -3.80 -15.92
CA THR A 217 6.54 -3.39 -14.75
C THR A 217 6.88 -1.90 -14.83
N ALA A 218 6.80 -1.22 -13.70
CA ALA A 218 7.15 0.18 -13.49
C ALA A 218 8.65 0.37 -13.20
N HIS A 219 9.35 -0.66 -12.72
CA HIS A 219 10.78 -0.58 -12.46
C HIS A 219 11.58 -0.56 -13.77
N ASN A 220 11.20 -1.42 -14.70
CA ASN A 220 11.91 -1.63 -15.97
C ASN A 220 13.42 -1.82 -15.73
N SER A 221 13.77 -2.56 -14.68
CA SER A 221 15.13 -2.75 -14.18
C SER A 221 15.69 -4.16 -14.45
N GLY A 222 14.89 -5.00 -15.11
CA GLY A 222 15.27 -6.36 -15.49
C GLY A 222 15.72 -7.18 -14.28
N PRO A 223 16.82 -7.95 -14.36
CA PRO A 223 17.24 -8.83 -13.27
C PRO A 223 17.55 -8.12 -11.94
N TYR A 224 17.80 -6.81 -11.97
CA TYR A 224 18.07 -6.03 -10.75
C TYR A 224 16.81 -5.64 -9.99
N ALA A 225 15.61 -5.79 -10.58
CA ALA A 225 14.35 -5.45 -9.93
C ALA A 225 14.15 -6.20 -8.60
N GLN A 226 14.64 -7.44 -8.51
CA GLN A 226 14.63 -8.24 -7.27
C GLN A 226 15.55 -7.68 -6.17
N THR A 227 16.35 -6.65 -6.44
CA THR A 227 17.32 -6.10 -5.48
C THR A 227 16.97 -4.67 -5.03
N LEU A 228 16.15 -3.95 -5.81
CA LEU A 228 15.87 -2.53 -5.63
C LEU A 228 15.39 -2.20 -4.21
N LYS A 229 14.42 -2.97 -3.71
CA LYS A 229 13.80 -2.77 -2.42
C LYS A 229 13.95 -3.96 -1.49
N ALA A 230 14.74 -4.97 -1.85
CA ALA A 230 14.76 -6.28 -1.17
C ALA A 230 15.24 -6.28 0.27
N LYS A 231 15.91 -5.21 0.72
CA LYS A 231 16.48 -5.09 2.07
C LYS A 231 15.75 -4.09 2.95
N LEU A 232 14.57 -3.63 2.54
CA LEU A 232 13.78 -2.67 3.31
C LEU A 232 12.96 -3.41 4.37
N PRO A 233 12.89 -2.90 5.61
CA PRO A 233 11.85 -3.30 6.55
C PRO A 233 10.47 -3.08 5.94
N CYS A 234 9.52 -3.94 6.28
CA CYS A 234 8.13 -3.75 5.91
C CYS A 234 7.16 -4.25 6.97
N ILE A 235 5.97 -3.65 6.99
CA ILE A 235 4.78 -4.19 7.63
C ILE A 235 3.74 -4.42 6.54
N VAL A 236 3.34 -5.68 6.37
CA VAL A 236 2.30 -6.08 5.41
C VAL A 236 1.18 -6.82 6.14
N ALA A 237 0.05 -7.03 5.46
CA ALA A 237 -1.00 -7.88 6.00
C ALA A 237 -0.57 -9.36 5.96
N PRO A 238 -1.12 -10.20 6.85
CA PRO A 238 -1.01 -11.65 6.75
C PRO A 238 -1.35 -12.16 5.34
N LYS A 239 -0.68 -13.22 4.89
CA LYS A 239 -0.80 -13.69 3.49
C LYS A 239 -2.19 -14.24 3.18
N ASP A 240 -2.91 -14.78 4.16
CA ASP A 240 -4.30 -15.22 4.05
C ASP A 240 -5.26 -14.05 3.79
N VAL A 241 -5.03 -12.89 4.43
CA VAL A 241 -5.75 -11.64 4.14
C VAL A 241 -5.51 -11.18 2.70
N LEU A 242 -4.25 -11.21 2.24
CA LEU A 242 -3.92 -10.89 0.85
C LEU A 242 -4.57 -11.89 -0.13
N ALA A 243 -4.48 -13.19 0.15
CA ALA A 243 -5.09 -14.24 -0.66
C ALA A 243 -6.60 -14.04 -0.80
N LYS A 244 -7.29 -13.72 0.29
CA LYS A 244 -8.73 -13.44 0.29
C LYS A 244 -9.08 -12.30 -0.68
N HIS A 245 -8.35 -11.17 -0.62
CA HIS A 245 -8.59 -10.05 -1.53
C HIS A 245 -8.30 -10.40 -3.00
N ILE A 246 -7.25 -11.19 -3.27
CA ILE A 246 -6.97 -11.66 -4.63
C ILE A 246 -8.10 -12.58 -5.11
N LEU A 247 -8.51 -13.56 -4.31
CA LEU A 247 -9.58 -14.51 -4.65
C LEU A 247 -10.91 -13.79 -4.86
N ASP A 248 -11.25 -12.79 -4.04
CA ASP A 248 -12.45 -11.94 -4.24
C ASP A 248 -12.44 -11.26 -5.62
N ALA A 249 -11.29 -10.75 -6.05
CA ALA A 249 -11.12 -10.17 -7.38
C ALA A 249 -11.25 -11.21 -8.50
N LEU A 250 -10.68 -12.41 -8.32
CA LEU A 250 -10.79 -13.51 -9.28
C LEU A 250 -12.22 -14.04 -9.41
N ASP A 251 -12.94 -14.16 -8.30
CA ASP A 251 -14.36 -14.56 -8.24
C ASP A 251 -15.27 -13.52 -8.90
N PHE A 252 -14.94 -12.24 -8.76
CA PHE A 252 -15.59 -11.14 -9.49
C PHE A 252 -15.34 -11.20 -11.01
N GLY A 253 -14.37 -11.99 -11.46
CA GLY A 253 -14.05 -12.20 -12.87
C GLY A 253 -12.84 -11.39 -13.37
N LEU A 254 -12.11 -10.70 -12.50
CA LEU A 254 -10.86 -10.03 -12.87
C LEU A 254 -9.76 -11.07 -13.09
N ARG A 255 -8.81 -10.79 -13.99
CA ARG A 255 -7.71 -11.72 -14.28
C ARG A 255 -6.33 -11.06 -14.21
N PRO A 256 -5.29 -11.80 -13.78
CA PRO A 256 -3.90 -11.34 -13.82
C PRO A 256 -3.50 -10.86 -15.21
N ALA A 257 -2.62 -9.86 -15.26
CA ALA A 257 -2.08 -9.27 -16.49
C ALA A 257 -3.12 -8.73 -17.49
N LYS A 258 -4.41 -8.69 -17.14
CA LYS A 258 -5.48 -8.16 -17.98
C LYS A 258 -6.27 -7.06 -17.28
N GLU A 259 -6.79 -7.35 -16.09
CA GLU A 259 -7.45 -6.34 -15.23
C GLU A 259 -6.69 -6.12 -13.92
N LEU A 260 -5.90 -7.10 -13.47
CA LEU A 260 -5.06 -7.03 -12.27
C LEU A 260 -3.57 -6.92 -12.63
N GLY A 261 -2.77 -6.51 -11.65
CA GLY A 261 -1.31 -6.56 -11.73
C GLY A 261 -0.80 -7.98 -11.97
N CYS A 262 0.44 -8.10 -12.43
CA CYS A 262 1.13 -9.38 -12.60
C CYS A 262 2.18 -9.62 -11.51
N SER A 263 1.95 -9.12 -10.30
CA SER A 263 2.88 -9.37 -9.19
C SER A 263 2.94 -10.87 -8.86
N PRO A 264 4.06 -11.34 -8.25
CA PRO A 264 4.17 -12.74 -7.85
C PRO A 264 2.99 -13.24 -7.02
N ALA A 265 2.49 -12.45 -6.07
CA ALA A 265 1.36 -12.84 -5.23
C ALA A 265 0.09 -13.13 -6.05
N VAL A 266 -0.26 -12.23 -6.99
CA VAL A 266 -1.43 -12.40 -7.85
C VAL A 266 -1.27 -13.61 -8.77
N LEU A 267 -0.09 -13.78 -9.38
CA LEU A 267 0.18 -14.89 -10.30
C LEU A 267 0.10 -16.25 -9.60
N TYR A 268 0.73 -16.40 -8.42
CA TYR A 268 0.68 -17.67 -7.67
C TYR A 268 -0.73 -18.00 -7.22
N VAL A 269 -1.46 -17.05 -6.61
CA VAL A 269 -2.84 -17.30 -6.17
C VAL A 269 -3.73 -17.68 -7.36
N ALA A 270 -3.64 -16.98 -8.48
CA ALA A 270 -4.42 -17.27 -9.67
C ALA A 270 -4.07 -18.64 -10.29
N ALA A 271 -2.79 -19.03 -10.29
CA ALA A 271 -2.34 -20.32 -10.80
C ALA A 271 -2.89 -21.49 -9.96
N TYR A 272 -2.79 -21.40 -8.63
CA TYR A 272 -3.38 -22.37 -7.71
C TYR A 272 -4.92 -22.38 -7.77
N TYR A 273 -5.55 -21.24 -8.05
CA TYR A 273 -7.01 -21.18 -8.25
C TYR A 273 -7.44 -21.76 -9.60
N GLY A 274 -6.51 -21.90 -10.55
CA GLY A 274 -6.75 -22.53 -11.84
C GLY A 274 -7.47 -21.62 -12.84
N VAL A 275 -7.31 -20.30 -12.73
CA VAL A 275 -7.81 -19.31 -13.70
C VAL A 275 -6.72 -18.91 -14.69
N ASP A 276 -7.13 -18.31 -15.80
CA ASP A 276 -6.20 -17.81 -16.82
C ASP A 276 -5.33 -16.67 -16.28
N LEU A 277 -4.01 -16.78 -16.51
CA LEU A 277 -3.00 -15.80 -16.12
C LEU A 277 -2.78 -14.72 -17.19
N ASN A 278 -3.31 -14.90 -18.40
CA ASN A 278 -3.14 -13.99 -19.56
C ASN A 278 -1.66 -13.66 -19.81
N ILE A 279 -0.81 -14.69 -19.85
CA ILE A 279 0.65 -14.59 -19.93
C ILE A 279 1.09 -13.80 -21.18
N GLU A 280 0.31 -13.86 -22.26
CA GLU A 280 0.54 -13.12 -23.50
C GLU A 280 0.47 -11.60 -23.32
N ASN A 281 -0.23 -11.12 -22.28
CA ASN A 281 -0.29 -9.69 -21.96
C ASN A 281 0.88 -9.23 -21.08
N ILE A 282 1.68 -10.15 -20.54
CA ILE A 282 2.87 -9.82 -19.75
C ILE A 282 3.99 -9.37 -20.69
N THR A 283 4.41 -8.12 -20.54
CA THR A 283 5.44 -7.52 -21.37
C THR A 283 6.81 -8.19 -21.20
N PRO A 284 7.71 -8.13 -22.22
CA PRO A 284 9.06 -8.67 -22.11
C PRO A 284 9.84 -8.12 -20.91
N ALA A 285 9.65 -6.83 -20.58
CA ALA A 285 10.29 -6.21 -19.41
C ALA A 285 9.80 -6.81 -18.10
N ALA A 286 8.48 -6.97 -17.92
CA ALA A 286 7.94 -7.59 -16.71
C ALA A 286 8.33 -9.06 -16.60
N ARG A 287 8.32 -9.81 -17.72
CA ARG A 287 8.78 -11.19 -17.77
C ARG A 287 10.22 -11.33 -17.29
N LEU A 288 11.12 -10.45 -17.74
CA LEU A 288 12.53 -10.46 -17.30
C LEU A 288 12.69 -10.26 -15.79
N GLU A 289 11.84 -9.45 -15.16
CA GLU A 289 11.85 -9.23 -13.71
C GLU A 289 11.28 -10.42 -12.93
N LEU A 290 10.25 -11.08 -13.46
CA LEU A 290 9.66 -12.30 -12.88
C LEU A 290 10.62 -13.49 -13.00
N GLU A 291 11.28 -13.65 -14.15
CA GLU A 291 12.31 -14.68 -14.38
C GLU A 291 13.49 -14.52 -13.42
N ALA A 292 13.83 -13.30 -13.02
CA ALA A 292 14.88 -13.02 -12.05
C ALA A 292 14.58 -13.63 -10.66
N LEU A 293 13.31 -13.86 -10.34
CA LEU A 293 12.84 -14.55 -9.14
C LEU A 293 12.73 -16.07 -9.31
N GLY A 294 13.06 -16.59 -10.50
CA GLY A 294 12.86 -18.00 -10.85
C GLY A 294 11.42 -18.36 -11.20
N ILE A 295 10.57 -17.37 -11.50
CA ILE A 295 9.18 -17.62 -11.92
C ILE A 295 9.16 -17.90 -13.41
N ASP A 296 9.04 -19.17 -13.77
CA ASP A 296 8.79 -19.62 -15.14
C ASP A 296 7.28 -19.52 -15.44
N LEU A 297 6.88 -18.40 -16.06
CA LEU A 297 5.48 -18.10 -16.34
C LEU A 297 4.78 -19.17 -17.17
N ASP A 298 5.49 -19.76 -18.13
CA ASP A 298 4.89 -20.70 -19.07
C ASP A 298 4.64 -22.07 -18.41
N LYS A 299 5.43 -22.43 -17.39
CA LYS A 299 5.24 -23.65 -16.61
C LYS A 299 4.41 -23.45 -15.34
N LEU A 300 4.25 -22.22 -14.86
CA LEU A 300 3.57 -21.94 -13.60
C LEU A 300 2.18 -22.63 -13.51
N PRO A 301 1.30 -22.56 -14.54
CA PRO A 301 0.01 -23.26 -14.50
C PRO A 301 0.11 -24.79 -14.51
N GLU A 302 1.19 -25.35 -15.07
CA GLU A 302 1.39 -26.80 -15.17
C GLU A 302 1.89 -27.41 -13.86
N ILE A 303 2.70 -26.64 -13.12
CA ILE A 303 3.35 -27.09 -11.87
C ILE A 303 2.51 -26.80 -10.62
N THR A 304 1.49 -25.93 -10.71
CA THR A 304 0.62 -25.61 -9.58
C THR A 304 -0.64 -26.48 -9.58
N PRO A 305 -0.88 -27.30 -8.53
CA PRO A 305 -2.14 -28.01 -8.40
C PRO A 305 -3.29 -27.04 -8.19
N LYS A 306 -4.46 -27.36 -8.75
CA LYS A 306 -5.69 -26.61 -8.49
C LYS A 306 -6.18 -26.88 -7.07
N LEU A 307 -6.48 -25.81 -6.34
CA LEU A 307 -6.94 -25.84 -4.95
C LEU A 307 -8.26 -25.09 -4.82
N SER A 308 -9.03 -25.44 -3.79
CA SER A 308 -10.21 -24.66 -3.40
C SER A 308 -9.82 -23.29 -2.84
N ARG A 309 -10.79 -22.38 -2.78
CA ARG A 309 -10.62 -21.06 -2.18
C ARG A 309 -10.14 -21.16 -0.73
N GLU A 310 -10.76 -22.03 0.06
CA GLU A 310 -10.43 -22.26 1.46
C GLU A 310 -9.03 -22.86 1.63
N GLU A 311 -8.65 -23.79 0.75
CA GLU A 311 -7.32 -24.38 0.75
C GLU A 311 -6.23 -23.35 0.43
N ILE A 312 -6.47 -22.45 -0.52
CA ILE A 312 -5.52 -21.39 -0.87
C ILE A 312 -5.33 -20.42 0.30
N ILE A 313 -6.42 -20.01 0.95
CA ILE A 313 -6.36 -19.12 2.13
C ILE A 313 -5.61 -19.81 3.28
N ALA A 314 -5.95 -21.07 3.58
CA ALA A 314 -5.31 -21.82 4.66
C ALA A 314 -3.81 -22.10 4.41
N ARG A 315 -3.39 -22.16 3.15
CA ARG A 315 -2.01 -22.41 2.73
C ARG A 315 -1.34 -21.16 2.15
N ALA A 316 -1.87 -19.97 2.45
CA ALA A 316 -1.39 -18.72 1.84
C ALA A 316 0.09 -18.46 2.13
N ASP A 317 0.60 -18.86 3.29
CA ASP A 317 2.02 -18.74 3.65
C ASP A 317 2.96 -19.57 2.75
N GLU A 318 2.48 -20.73 2.29
CA GLU A 318 3.19 -21.61 1.36
C GLU A 318 3.08 -21.12 -0.10
N ILE A 319 1.93 -20.56 -0.46
CA ILE A 319 1.58 -20.20 -1.85
C ILE A 319 2.13 -18.83 -2.24
N ILE A 320 1.93 -17.83 -1.39
CA ILE A 320 2.30 -16.45 -1.71
C ILE A 320 3.76 -16.25 -1.33
N PRO A 321 4.67 -16.00 -2.29
CA PRO A 321 6.04 -15.70 -1.96
C PRO A 321 6.18 -14.26 -1.43
N GLY A 322 7.31 -13.97 -0.81
CA GLY A 322 7.61 -12.64 -0.26
C GLY A 322 7.91 -12.68 1.22
N VAL A 323 8.09 -11.49 1.79
CA VAL A 323 8.55 -11.19 3.15
C VAL A 323 9.55 -12.20 3.72
N GLU A 324 10.82 -11.83 3.72
CA GLU A 324 11.90 -12.58 4.36
C GLU A 324 12.00 -12.25 5.85
N ASN A 325 12.42 -13.23 6.66
CA ASN A 325 12.55 -13.09 8.12
C ASN A 325 11.29 -12.52 8.77
N ALA A 326 10.13 -13.02 8.33
CA ALA A 326 8.84 -12.50 8.72
C ALA A 326 8.37 -13.09 10.05
N GLU A 327 7.73 -12.25 10.87
CA GLU A 327 7.05 -12.64 12.10
C GLU A 327 5.59 -12.21 12.02
N LEU A 328 4.67 -13.14 12.26
CA LEU A 328 3.26 -12.83 12.43
C LEU A 328 3.04 -12.37 13.87
N ILE A 329 2.61 -11.12 14.05
CA ILE A 329 2.41 -10.52 15.37
C ILE A 329 1.13 -9.71 15.43
N PRO A 330 0.50 -9.60 16.62
CA PRO A 330 -0.53 -8.60 16.85
C PRO A 330 0.04 -7.20 16.64
N SER A 331 -0.61 -6.36 15.82
CA SER A 331 -0.13 -4.99 15.59
C SER A 331 0.00 -4.18 16.88
N THR A 332 -0.86 -4.43 17.86
CA THR A 332 -0.84 -3.81 19.19
C THR A 332 0.40 -4.13 20.02
N ALA A 333 1.19 -5.14 19.66
CA ALA A 333 2.46 -5.44 20.32
C ALA A 333 3.57 -4.45 19.95
N ILE A 334 3.48 -3.78 18.79
CA ILE A 334 4.50 -2.86 18.29
C ILE A 334 3.99 -1.44 18.04
N ILE A 335 2.68 -1.28 17.84
CA ILE A 335 2.03 0.01 17.64
C ILE A 335 1.54 0.55 18.97
N GLU A 336 2.05 1.72 19.33
CA GLU A 336 1.64 2.44 20.53
C GLU A 336 0.41 3.31 20.25
N LYS A 337 -0.35 3.62 21.30
CA LYS A 337 -1.51 4.50 21.23
C LYS A 337 -1.33 5.66 22.19
N VAL A 338 -1.66 6.86 21.73
CA VAL A 338 -1.58 8.07 22.53
C VAL A 338 -2.85 8.89 22.38
N GLU A 339 -3.29 9.52 23.46
CA GLU A 339 -4.32 10.55 23.46
C GLU A 339 -3.64 11.92 23.54
N ILE A 340 -3.80 12.74 22.50
CA ILE A 340 -3.28 14.11 22.48
C ILE A 340 -4.40 15.04 22.94
N VAL A 341 -4.19 15.70 24.07
CA VAL A 341 -5.10 16.74 24.58
C VAL A 341 -4.88 18.02 23.79
N LEU A 342 -5.98 18.64 23.31
CA LEU A 342 -5.96 19.81 22.41
C LEU A 342 -5.72 21.13 23.15
#